data_AF-A0A166M7X3-F1
#
_entry.id   AF-A0A166M7X3-F1
#
_cell.length_a   1.000
_cell.length_b   1.000
_cell.length_c   1.000
_cell.angle_alpha   90.00
_cell.angle_beta   90.00
_cell.angle_gamma   90.00
#
_symmetry.space_group_name_H-M   'P 1'
#
loop_
_entity.id
_entity.type
_entity.pdbx_description
1 polymer ?
#
loop_
_entity_poly.entity_id
_entity_poly.type
_entity_poly.pdbx_seq_one_letter_code
_entity_poly.pdbx_strand_id
1 'polypeptide(L)'
;MTLAYFVRATRYARESLVNFRSISRICATRSKRPLTREDRVPLEVALELSEIGQFAELAYTPIPITYILENLDTLTREHFPLEGYDALSDSVLITHTHGAVADVQTFVVYRPHTRQVVVSFSGTANLAQCIYDLNLTRHHYHNGTLRRGRVHHGFWKMFKGLRLFIMRAIEAACAQFEVEELVLTGHSLGGALAYLFGLEVLSASYELPKGIRIKVVTFGAPRSGDEELVKYWNELVDAYRATYGPDAVVDYCVKGHRDGVPAIPPTSFGYRHFCREPLFSYDGKVYRIPTSEREHALFDLPRAEDDAPAMYPRGGHNYYNGRSLENVFRRLQFLEKILDGKSAANAWEDRYLRRVHKYEGAVKTVQRKSESSARPLRARAVSEPADRPAALEEGGSNVTLVPGVTFPCKQLSASAGCSPD
;
A
#
# COMPACT_ATOMS: atom_id res chain seq x y z
N MET A 1 -20.19 -7.65 -25.26
CA MET A 1 -19.35 -6.82 -24.36
C MET A 1 -20.15 -5.58 -23.98
N THR A 2 -20.52 -5.42 -22.72
CA THR A 2 -21.39 -4.32 -22.22
C THR A 2 -20.62 -3.01 -22.04
N LEU A 3 -21.33 -1.87 -22.08
CA LEU A 3 -20.83 -0.49 -21.87
C LEU A 3 -19.90 -0.35 -20.65
N ALA A 4 -20.23 -1.03 -19.54
CA ALA A 4 -19.42 -1.09 -18.33
C ALA A 4 -18.00 -1.65 -18.57
N TYR A 5 -17.83 -2.58 -19.51
CA TYR A 5 -16.52 -3.16 -19.84
C TYR A 5 -15.58 -2.14 -20.53
N PHE A 6 -16.10 -1.30 -21.43
CA PHE A 6 -15.31 -0.30 -22.16
C PHE A 6 -14.90 0.89 -21.28
N VAL A 7 -15.80 1.36 -20.42
CA VAL A 7 -15.50 2.37 -19.38
C VAL A 7 -14.38 1.89 -18.44
N ARG A 8 -14.32 0.58 -18.16
CA ARG A 8 -13.27 -0.05 -17.33
C ARG A 8 -11.93 -0.19 -18.06
N ALA A 9 -11.94 -0.68 -19.29
CA ALA A 9 -10.71 -0.90 -20.07
C ALA A 9 -9.94 0.41 -20.29
N THR A 10 -10.65 1.52 -20.55
CA THR A 10 -10.05 2.85 -20.73
C THR A 10 -9.48 3.44 -19.44
N ARG A 11 -10.04 3.11 -18.26
CA ARG A 11 -9.52 3.53 -16.95
C ARG A 11 -8.15 2.89 -16.67
N TYR A 12 -8.01 1.59 -16.94
CA TYR A 12 -6.74 0.87 -16.72
C TYR A 12 -5.66 1.15 -17.77
N ALA A 13 -6.05 1.51 -18.99
CA ALA A 13 -5.11 1.85 -20.07
C ALA A 13 -4.26 3.11 -19.76
N ARG A 14 -4.62 3.86 -18.73
CA ARG A 14 -3.93 5.08 -18.30
C ARG A 14 -3.17 4.92 -16.99
N GLU A 15 -3.16 3.72 -16.41
CA GLU A 15 -2.30 3.40 -15.27
C GLU A 15 -0.84 3.66 -15.64
N SER A 16 -0.16 4.38 -14.76
CA SER A 16 1.23 4.78 -14.85
C SER A 16 2.02 4.29 -13.64
N LEU A 17 1.35 4.03 -12.51
CA LEU A 17 1.96 3.43 -11.34
C LEU A 17 1.95 1.90 -11.44
N VAL A 18 3.02 1.28 -10.96
CA VAL A 18 3.15 -0.18 -10.94
C VAL A 18 2.17 -0.76 -9.92
N ASN A 19 1.31 -1.66 -10.38
CA ASN A 19 0.27 -2.29 -9.56
C ASN A 19 0.66 -3.69 -9.04
N PHE A 20 1.86 -4.17 -9.35
CA PHE A 20 2.43 -5.46 -8.92
C PHE A 20 1.58 -6.71 -9.19
N ARG A 21 0.59 -6.63 -10.09
CA ARG A 21 -0.28 -7.76 -10.45
C ARG A 21 0.50 -8.95 -11.04
N SER A 22 1.62 -8.71 -11.70
CA SER A 22 2.50 -9.78 -12.19
C SER A 22 3.19 -10.52 -11.05
N ILE A 23 3.66 -9.79 -10.02
CA ILE A 23 4.22 -10.39 -8.81
C ILE A 23 3.14 -11.17 -8.07
N SER A 24 1.92 -10.62 -7.96
CA SER A 24 0.78 -11.35 -7.38
C SER A 24 0.57 -12.70 -8.06
N ARG A 25 0.57 -12.75 -9.41
CA ARG A 25 0.42 -14.01 -10.16
C ARG A 25 1.52 -15.03 -9.90
N ILE A 26 2.73 -14.60 -9.56
CA ILE A 26 3.91 -15.48 -9.43
C ILE A 26 4.14 -15.89 -7.97
N CYS A 27 4.03 -14.93 -7.05
CA CYS A 27 4.44 -15.07 -5.65
C CYS A 27 3.28 -15.22 -4.68
N ALA A 28 2.07 -14.74 -5.03
CA ALA A 28 0.95 -14.82 -4.10
C ALA A 28 0.38 -16.22 -4.06
N THR A 29 0.17 -16.73 -2.86
CA THR A 29 -0.53 -17.98 -2.62
C THR A 29 -2.02 -17.69 -2.41
N ARG A 30 -2.85 -18.61 -2.92
CA ARG A 30 -4.30 -18.59 -2.77
C ARG A 30 -4.72 -19.43 -1.57
N SER A 31 -5.56 -18.87 -0.72
CA SER A 31 -6.21 -19.61 0.35
C SER A 31 -7.25 -20.58 -0.23
N LYS A 32 -7.34 -21.79 0.35
CA LYS A 32 -8.40 -22.75 0.04
C LYS A 32 -9.72 -22.40 0.73
N ARG A 33 -9.69 -21.58 1.79
CA ARG A 33 -10.87 -21.09 2.50
C ARG A 33 -11.35 -19.80 1.82
N PRO A 34 -12.52 -19.80 1.17
CA PRO A 34 -13.10 -18.55 0.68
C PRO A 34 -13.44 -17.63 1.86
N LEU A 35 -13.36 -16.32 1.64
CA LEU A 35 -13.90 -15.37 2.60
C LEU A 35 -15.41 -15.27 2.38
N THR A 36 -16.18 -15.12 3.45
CA THR A 36 -17.65 -15.07 3.41
C THR A 36 -18.20 -13.72 3.87
N ARG A 37 -19.53 -13.57 3.93
CA ARG A 37 -20.16 -12.37 4.50
C ARG A 37 -19.89 -12.25 6.01
N GLU A 38 -19.68 -13.36 6.71
CA GLU A 38 -19.37 -13.38 8.15
C GLU A 38 -17.96 -12.87 8.44
N ASP A 39 -17.03 -13.01 7.48
CA ASP A 39 -15.69 -12.46 7.60
C ASP A 39 -15.68 -10.93 7.40
N ARG A 40 -16.78 -10.27 7.01
CA ARG A 40 -16.79 -8.82 6.82
C ARG A 40 -16.50 -8.09 8.13
N VAL A 41 -15.63 -7.08 8.05
CA VAL A 41 -15.48 -6.16 9.18
C VAL A 41 -16.70 -5.25 9.29
N PRO A 42 -17.02 -4.77 10.50
CA PRO A 42 -18.02 -3.73 10.69
C PRO A 42 -17.71 -2.46 9.91
N LEU A 43 -18.75 -1.67 9.60
CA LEU A 43 -18.61 -0.46 8.77
C LEU A 43 -17.67 0.57 9.42
N GLU A 44 -17.74 0.72 10.74
CA GLU A 44 -16.90 1.60 11.53
C GLU A 44 -15.40 1.30 11.37
N VAL A 45 -15.02 0.02 11.29
CA VAL A 45 -13.64 -0.38 11.02
C VAL A 45 -13.25 0.00 9.59
N ALA A 46 -14.14 -0.22 8.62
CA ALA A 46 -13.87 0.17 7.23
C ALA A 46 -13.71 1.70 7.06
N LEU A 47 -14.49 2.49 7.79
CA LEU A 47 -14.38 3.95 7.81
C LEU A 47 -13.06 4.39 8.47
N GLU A 48 -12.71 3.83 9.62
CA GLU A 48 -11.43 4.11 10.27
C GLU A 48 -10.23 3.79 9.38
N LEU A 49 -10.24 2.65 8.67
CA LEU A 49 -9.21 2.31 7.70
C LEU A 49 -9.14 3.34 6.56
N SER A 50 -10.30 3.81 6.08
CA SER A 50 -10.36 4.84 5.05
C SER A 50 -9.77 6.17 5.53
N GLU A 51 -10.06 6.59 6.77
CA GLU A 51 -9.51 7.81 7.38
C GLU A 51 -7.99 7.71 7.55
N ILE A 52 -7.50 6.66 8.23
CA ILE A 52 -6.07 6.48 8.46
C ILE A 52 -5.33 6.32 7.12
N GLY A 53 -5.96 5.68 6.15
CA GLY A 53 -5.47 5.55 4.79
C GLY A 53 -5.16 6.89 4.11
N GLN A 54 -5.89 7.96 4.42
CA GLN A 54 -5.61 9.29 3.86
C GLN A 54 -4.21 9.78 4.21
N PHE A 55 -3.75 9.53 5.44
CA PHE A 55 -2.40 9.90 5.89
C PHE A 55 -1.32 9.03 5.24
N ALA A 56 -1.58 7.71 5.11
CA ALA A 56 -0.69 6.78 4.42
C ALA A 56 -0.52 7.12 2.92
N GLU A 57 -1.60 7.58 2.29
CA GLU A 57 -1.64 8.01 0.89
C GLU A 57 -0.94 9.37 0.70
N LEU A 58 -1.17 10.33 1.62
CA LEU A 58 -0.56 11.65 1.58
C LEU A 58 0.96 11.63 1.80
N ALA A 59 1.51 10.59 2.43
CA ALA A 59 2.95 10.44 2.61
C ALA A 59 3.75 10.39 1.29
N TYR A 60 3.09 10.22 0.14
CA TYR A 60 3.72 10.26 -1.17
C TYR A 60 3.64 11.65 -1.84
N THR A 61 3.22 12.68 -1.12
CA THR A 61 3.02 14.01 -1.71
C THR A 61 4.31 14.54 -2.35
N PRO A 62 4.26 15.01 -3.61
CA PRO A 62 5.38 15.73 -4.21
C PRO A 62 5.44 17.20 -3.75
N ILE A 63 4.39 17.69 -3.09
CA ILE A 63 4.27 19.06 -2.59
C ILE A 63 4.64 19.06 -1.09
N PRO A 64 5.37 20.08 -0.59
CA PRO A 64 5.66 20.20 0.83
C PRO A 64 4.40 20.03 1.70
N ILE A 65 4.47 19.15 2.70
CA ILE A 65 3.32 18.84 3.56
C ILE A 65 2.81 20.08 4.30
N THR A 66 3.68 21.04 4.61
CA THR A 66 3.31 22.34 5.18
C THR A 66 2.32 23.08 4.28
N TYR A 67 2.63 23.20 2.98
CA TYR A 67 1.75 23.82 2.00
C TYR A 67 0.41 23.09 1.90
N ILE A 68 0.44 21.74 1.90
CA ILE A 68 -0.80 20.95 1.87
C ILE A 68 -1.69 21.29 3.06
N LEU A 69 -1.14 21.23 4.28
CA LEU A 69 -1.89 21.47 5.51
C LEU A 69 -2.41 22.91 5.61
N GLU A 70 -1.63 23.90 5.19
CA GLU A 70 -2.03 25.32 5.12
C GLU A 70 -3.15 25.60 4.11
N ASN A 71 -3.34 24.73 3.11
CA ASN A 71 -4.29 24.92 2.02
C ASN A 71 -5.38 23.83 1.97
N LEU A 72 -5.55 23.05 3.05
CA LEU A 72 -6.47 21.91 3.09
C LEU A 72 -7.89 22.28 2.64
N ASP A 73 -8.43 23.40 3.16
CA ASP A 73 -9.77 23.89 2.83
C ASP A 73 -10.02 24.03 1.32
N THR A 74 -8.98 24.38 0.55
CA THR A 74 -9.07 24.46 -0.90
C THR A 74 -8.81 23.11 -1.55
N LEU A 75 -7.81 22.37 -1.07
CA LEU A 75 -7.37 21.11 -1.65
C LEU A 75 -8.38 19.97 -1.49
N THR A 76 -9.27 20.03 -0.50
CA THR A 76 -10.32 19.03 -0.25
C THR A 76 -11.64 19.30 -0.98
N ARG A 77 -11.77 20.45 -1.67
CA ARG A 77 -12.98 20.79 -2.44
C ARG A 77 -13.19 19.84 -3.62
N GLU A 78 -14.42 19.82 -4.13
CA GLU A 78 -14.76 19.07 -5.33
C GLU A 78 -13.80 19.40 -6.49
N HIS A 79 -13.31 18.36 -7.18
CA HIS A 79 -12.32 18.42 -8.26
C HIS A 79 -10.88 18.79 -7.87
N PHE A 80 -10.59 19.09 -6.61
CA PHE A 80 -9.24 19.33 -6.11
C PHE A 80 -8.50 18.02 -5.76
N PRO A 81 -7.16 18.05 -5.53
CA PRO A 81 -6.37 16.83 -5.41
C PRO A 81 -6.76 15.92 -4.25
N LEU A 82 -7.25 16.50 -3.16
CA LEU A 82 -7.55 15.82 -1.90
C LEU A 82 -9.06 15.77 -1.63
N GLU A 83 -9.88 15.82 -2.69
CA GLU A 83 -11.33 15.62 -2.63
C GLU A 83 -11.67 14.33 -1.85
N GLY A 84 -12.42 14.46 -0.75
CA GLY A 84 -12.78 13.36 0.15
C GLY A 84 -11.69 12.94 1.15
N TYR A 85 -10.67 13.79 1.37
CA TYR A 85 -9.64 13.61 2.40
C TYR A 85 -9.99 14.35 3.70
N ASP A 86 -11.18 14.10 4.21
CA ASP A 86 -11.75 14.85 5.33
C ASP A 86 -11.03 14.56 6.67
N ALA A 87 -10.34 13.43 6.79
CA ALA A 87 -9.65 13.04 8.03
C ALA A 87 -8.40 13.88 8.31
N LEU A 88 -7.87 14.56 7.29
CA LEU A 88 -6.74 15.49 7.40
C LEU A 88 -7.11 16.80 8.10
N SER A 89 -8.40 17.14 8.12
CA SER A 89 -8.90 18.40 8.70
C SER A 89 -8.44 18.57 10.14
N ASP A 90 -8.09 19.80 10.49
CA ASP A 90 -7.62 20.21 11.83
C ASP A 90 -6.34 19.51 12.32
N SER A 91 -5.64 18.77 11.45
CA SER A 91 -4.37 18.14 11.80
C SER A 91 -3.29 19.19 12.03
N VAL A 92 -2.63 19.11 13.18
CA VAL A 92 -1.50 19.98 13.54
C VAL A 92 -0.21 19.27 13.17
N LEU A 93 0.59 19.87 12.28
CA LEU A 93 1.91 19.33 11.94
C LEU A 93 2.86 19.43 13.13
N ILE A 94 3.37 18.29 13.58
CA ILE A 94 4.43 18.24 14.59
C ILE A 94 5.78 18.31 13.91
N THR A 95 5.98 17.48 12.89
CA THR A 95 7.23 17.46 12.13
C THR A 95 7.08 16.76 10.78
N HIS A 96 8.05 16.96 9.90
CA HIS A 96 8.24 16.17 8.69
C HIS A 96 9.72 16.06 8.36
N THR A 97 10.13 14.97 7.71
CA THR A 97 11.51 14.77 7.27
C THR A 97 11.61 13.75 6.15
N HIS A 98 12.81 13.66 5.60
CA HIS A 98 13.21 12.68 4.61
C HIS A 98 14.33 11.80 5.19
N GLY A 99 14.20 10.49 5.01
CA GLY A 99 15.21 9.53 5.42
C GLY A 99 16.43 9.62 4.52
N ALA A 100 17.64 9.64 5.11
CA ALA A 100 18.90 9.65 4.37
C ALA A 100 19.10 8.45 3.42
N VAL A 101 18.30 7.38 3.60
CA VAL A 101 18.34 6.18 2.77
C VAL A 101 17.03 6.09 2.00
N ALA A 102 17.15 6.08 0.66
CA ALA A 102 16.04 5.98 -0.28
C ALA A 102 14.99 7.10 -0.22
N ASP A 103 15.33 8.22 0.43
CA ASP A 103 14.53 9.44 0.52
C ASP A 103 13.09 9.18 1.00
N VAL A 104 12.96 8.30 2.00
CA VAL A 104 11.66 7.96 2.57
C VAL A 104 11.10 9.17 3.30
N GLN A 105 9.97 9.69 2.81
CA GLN A 105 9.26 10.78 3.45
C GLN A 105 8.51 10.25 4.68
N THR A 106 8.54 11.04 5.74
CA THR A 106 7.72 10.81 6.92
C THR A 106 7.24 12.12 7.49
N PHE A 107 6.03 12.10 8.02
CA PHE A 107 5.48 13.22 8.76
C PHE A 107 4.73 12.73 9.99
N VAL A 108 4.65 13.60 10.99
CA VAL A 108 3.94 13.38 12.24
C VAL A 108 2.95 14.51 12.43
N VAL A 109 1.69 14.17 12.63
CA VAL A 109 0.63 15.13 12.95
C VAL A 109 -0.07 14.75 14.24
N TYR A 110 -0.60 15.74 14.95
CA TYR A 110 -1.59 15.56 16.00
C TYR A 110 -2.99 15.85 15.44
N ARG A 111 -3.95 14.96 15.73
CA ARG A 111 -5.37 15.11 15.38
C ARG A 111 -6.13 15.47 16.66
N PRO A 112 -6.55 16.74 16.85
CA PRO A 112 -7.23 17.17 18.07
C PRO A 112 -8.53 16.42 18.35
N HIS A 113 -9.36 16.20 17.32
CA HIS A 113 -10.68 15.56 17.46
C HIS A 113 -10.62 14.13 17.99
N THR A 114 -9.60 13.38 17.60
CA THR A 114 -9.41 11.99 18.00
C THR A 114 -8.32 11.81 19.05
N ARG A 115 -7.65 12.89 19.45
CA ARG A 115 -6.50 12.90 20.36
C ARG A 115 -5.39 11.93 19.94
N GLN A 116 -5.20 11.82 18.63
CA GLN A 116 -4.25 10.90 18.02
C GLN A 116 -2.97 11.62 17.59
N VAL A 117 -1.82 10.99 17.80
CA VAL A 117 -0.61 11.30 17.03
C VAL A 117 -0.51 10.30 15.89
N VAL A 118 -0.50 10.78 14.65
CA VAL A 118 -0.37 9.94 13.46
C VAL A 118 1.03 10.10 12.88
N VAL A 119 1.76 8.99 12.79
CA VAL A 119 3.06 8.87 12.11
C VAL A 119 2.85 8.17 10.79
N SER A 120 3.18 8.86 9.70
CA SER A 120 3.04 8.33 8.35
C SER A 120 4.38 8.10 7.69
N PHE A 121 4.52 6.94 7.05
CA PHE A 121 5.72 6.54 6.31
C PHE A 121 5.38 6.36 4.84
N SER A 122 6.16 7.01 3.98
CA SER A 122 6.04 6.83 2.53
C SER A 122 6.69 5.51 2.09
N GLY A 123 6.39 5.14 0.85
CA GLY A 123 7.24 4.22 0.10
C GLY A 123 8.44 4.95 -0.49
N THR A 124 9.12 4.31 -1.44
CA THR A 124 10.21 4.94 -2.19
C THR A 124 9.78 5.22 -3.63
N ALA A 125 10.29 6.29 -4.23
CA ALA A 125 10.00 6.65 -5.63
C ALA A 125 10.35 5.52 -6.62
N ASN A 126 11.34 4.69 -6.27
CA ASN A 126 11.78 3.54 -7.07
C ASN A 126 11.22 2.21 -6.55
N LEU A 127 10.07 2.22 -5.88
CA LEU A 127 9.47 1.05 -5.23
C LEU A 127 9.37 -0.17 -6.17
N ALA A 128 9.07 0.06 -7.45
CA ALA A 128 9.07 -0.98 -8.46
C ALA A 128 10.43 -1.68 -8.57
N GLN A 129 11.51 -0.91 -8.72
CA GLN A 129 12.88 -1.46 -8.76
C GLN A 129 13.21 -2.15 -7.44
N CYS A 130 12.94 -1.52 -6.29
CA CYS A 130 13.24 -2.12 -4.98
C CYS A 130 12.53 -3.47 -4.77
N ILE A 131 11.34 -3.64 -5.33
CA ILE A 131 10.57 -4.88 -5.25
C ILE A 131 11.03 -5.93 -6.27
N TYR A 132 11.47 -5.53 -7.46
CA TYR A 132 12.03 -6.47 -8.44
C TYR A 132 13.45 -6.90 -8.08
N ASP A 133 14.24 -5.99 -7.51
CA ASP A 133 15.63 -6.21 -7.07
C ASP A 133 15.70 -6.71 -5.62
N LEU A 134 14.58 -7.12 -5.04
CA LEU A 134 14.41 -7.27 -3.61
C LEU A 134 15.48 -8.20 -3.02
N ASN A 135 16.42 -7.59 -2.32
CA ASN A 135 17.52 -8.28 -1.68
C ASN A 135 17.00 -8.99 -0.43
N LEU A 136 16.91 -10.32 -0.51
CA LEU A 136 16.39 -11.18 0.56
C LEU A 136 17.26 -11.23 1.82
N THR A 137 18.38 -10.50 1.85
CA THR A 137 19.27 -10.37 3.01
C THR A 137 18.53 -9.87 4.24
N ARG A 138 18.80 -10.54 5.37
CA ARG A 138 18.24 -10.20 6.67
C ARG A 138 19.30 -9.61 7.58
N HIS A 139 18.88 -8.72 8.47
CA HIS A 139 19.66 -8.16 9.56
C HIS A 139 19.12 -8.71 10.88
N HIS A 140 19.99 -9.05 11.83
CA HIS A 140 19.55 -9.49 13.16
C HIS A 140 18.93 -8.33 13.93
N TYR A 141 17.67 -8.49 14.33
CA TYR A 141 17.04 -7.53 15.23
C TYR A 141 17.43 -7.85 16.67
N HIS A 142 17.77 -6.81 17.42
CA HIS A 142 18.20 -6.90 18.81
C HIS A 142 17.33 -6.00 19.67
N ASN A 143 16.89 -6.50 20.83
CA ASN A 143 16.44 -5.65 21.93
C ASN A 143 17.49 -5.72 23.05
N GLY A 144 18.23 -4.63 23.25
CA GLY A 144 19.45 -4.65 24.07
C GLY A 144 20.46 -5.66 23.52
N THR A 145 20.90 -6.59 24.38
CA THR A 145 21.83 -7.67 24.01
C THR A 145 21.13 -8.91 23.45
N LEU A 146 19.80 -8.99 23.54
CA LEU A 146 19.03 -10.16 23.15
C LEU A 146 18.67 -10.11 21.67
N ARG A 147 18.99 -11.19 20.95
CA ARG A 147 18.53 -11.41 19.56
C ARG A 147 17.07 -11.82 19.60
N ARG A 148 16.25 -11.18 18.76
CA ARG A 148 14.80 -11.41 18.67
C ARG A 148 14.38 -11.62 17.21
N GLY A 149 15.07 -12.51 16.51
CA GLY A 149 14.85 -12.79 15.10
C GLY A 149 15.58 -11.87 14.12
N ARG A 150 15.09 -11.84 12.88
CA ARG A 150 15.70 -11.12 11.77
C ARG A 150 14.69 -10.30 10.98
N VAL A 151 15.11 -9.10 10.61
CA VAL A 151 14.36 -8.13 9.80
C VAL A 151 14.98 -8.05 8.41
N HIS A 152 14.19 -7.70 7.39
CA HIS A 152 14.72 -7.37 6.06
C HIS A 152 15.77 -6.25 6.15
N HIS A 153 16.98 -6.47 5.62
CA HIS A 153 18.10 -5.55 5.79
C HIS A 153 17.81 -4.14 5.24
N GLY A 154 17.23 -4.06 4.03
CA GLY A 154 16.88 -2.77 3.40
C GLY A 154 15.89 -1.94 4.23
N PHE A 155 14.78 -2.56 4.66
CA PHE A 155 13.76 -1.90 5.49
C PHE A 155 14.35 -1.43 6.81
N TRP A 156 15.17 -2.26 7.45
CA TRP A 156 15.87 -1.87 8.68
C TRP A 156 16.82 -0.68 8.49
N LYS A 157 17.56 -0.65 7.38
CA LYS A 157 18.48 0.45 7.07
C LYS A 157 17.74 1.77 6.87
N MET A 158 16.62 1.75 6.14
CA MET A 158 15.75 2.92 5.94
C MET A 158 15.14 3.39 7.26
N PHE A 159 14.59 2.44 8.02
CA PHE A 159 13.95 2.71 9.31
C PHE A 159 14.90 3.34 10.34
N LYS A 160 16.11 2.79 10.52
CA LYS A 160 17.06 3.26 11.54
C LYS A 160 17.42 4.74 11.42
N GLY A 161 17.45 5.27 10.18
CA GLY A 161 17.75 6.68 9.94
C GLY A 161 16.64 7.63 10.39
N LEU A 162 15.40 7.14 10.48
CA LEU A 162 14.22 7.93 10.84
C LEU A 162 13.84 7.83 12.32
N ARG A 163 14.17 6.71 12.99
CA ARG A 163 13.60 6.38 14.31
C ARG A 163 13.77 7.48 15.36
N LEU A 164 14.97 8.05 15.53
CA LEU A 164 15.24 9.03 16.59
C LEU A 164 14.50 10.35 16.35
N PHE A 165 14.35 10.73 15.09
CA PHE A 165 13.63 11.94 14.72
C PHE A 165 12.13 11.81 15.03
N ILE A 166 11.54 10.68 14.66
CA ILE A 166 10.13 10.40 14.90
C ILE A 166 9.85 10.29 16.40
N MET A 167 10.73 9.62 17.15
CA MET A 167 10.59 9.50 18.60
C MET A 167 10.53 10.86 19.29
N ARG A 168 11.48 11.76 18.98
CA ARG A 168 11.49 13.12 19.53
C ARG A 168 10.23 13.91 19.17
N ALA A 169 9.68 13.69 17.97
CA ALA A 169 8.44 14.32 17.57
C ALA A 169 7.24 13.81 18.38
N ILE A 170 7.17 12.51 18.65
CA ILE A 170 6.12 11.94 19.49
C ILE A 170 6.24 12.45 20.92
N GLU A 171 7.45 12.49 21.48
CA GLU A 171 7.73 13.07 22.80
C GLU A 171 7.26 14.53 22.87
N ALA A 172 7.63 15.35 21.88
CA ALA A 172 7.19 16.73 21.80
C ALA A 172 5.66 16.85 21.71
N ALA A 173 5.01 16.00 20.90
CA ALA A 173 3.56 15.99 20.78
C ALA A 173 2.87 15.59 22.11
N CYS A 174 3.41 14.59 22.82
CA CYS A 174 2.86 14.17 24.12
C CYS A 174 3.09 15.20 25.22
N ALA A 175 4.14 16.03 25.11
CA ALA A 175 4.39 17.13 26.03
C ALA A 175 3.49 18.35 25.77
N GLN A 176 3.08 18.56 24.51
CA GLN A 176 2.29 19.72 24.10
C GLN A 176 0.78 19.47 24.09
N PHE A 177 0.36 18.24 23.82
CA PHE A 177 -1.04 17.88 23.59
C PHE A 177 -1.47 16.70 24.46
N GLU A 178 -2.78 16.59 24.69
CA GLU A 178 -3.32 15.41 25.35
C GLU A 178 -3.49 14.27 24.33
N VAL A 179 -2.49 13.39 24.27
CA VAL A 179 -2.42 12.25 23.35
C VAL A 179 -2.99 11.00 24.01
N GLU A 180 -3.98 10.38 23.39
CA GLU A 180 -4.56 9.10 23.85
C GLU A 180 -4.13 7.90 22.98
N GLU A 181 -3.80 8.14 21.71
CA GLU A 181 -3.48 7.07 20.78
C GLU A 181 -2.36 7.46 19.82
N LEU A 182 -1.40 6.55 19.62
CA LEU A 182 -0.36 6.64 18.61
C LEU A 182 -0.74 5.75 17.43
N VAL A 183 -0.99 6.36 16.28
CA VAL A 183 -1.30 5.69 15.02
C VAL A 183 -0.06 5.66 14.13
N LEU A 184 0.38 4.47 13.77
CA LEU A 184 1.50 4.22 12.87
C LEU A 184 0.95 3.70 11.55
N THR A 185 1.19 4.43 10.46
CA THR A 185 0.61 4.04 9.17
C THR A 185 1.56 4.21 8.00
N GLY A 186 1.29 3.45 6.95
CA GLY A 186 2.03 3.53 5.71
C GLY A 186 1.49 2.59 4.66
N HIS A 187 1.62 3.01 3.41
CA HIS A 187 1.32 2.18 2.25
C HIS A 187 2.61 1.57 1.70
N SER A 188 2.54 0.34 1.20
CA SER A 188 3.67 -0.39 0.64
C SER A 188 4.84 -0.56 1.62
N LEU A 189 6.07 -0.26 1.19
CA LEU A 189 7.26 -0.16 2.02
C LEU A 189 7.03 0.64 3.31
N GLY A 190 6.27 1.73 3.26
CA GLY A 190 5.95 2.53 4.46
C GLY A 190 5.23 1.71 5.53
N GLY A 191 4.40 0.75 5.12
CA GLY A 191 3.76 -0.18 6.05
C GLY A 191 4.75 -1.12 6.75
N ALA A 192 5.83 -1.53 6.07
CA ALA A 192 6.89 -2.28 6.72
C ALA A 192 7.61 -1.43 7.78
N LEU A 193 7.86 -0.15 7.49
CA LEU A 193 8.49 0.77 8.44
C LEU A 193 7.59 1.07 9.64
N ALA A 194 6.27 1.17 9.44
CA ALA A 194 5.29 1.34 10.52
C ALA A 194 5.32 0.16 11.52
N TYR A 195 5.40 -1.09 11.05
CA TYR A 195 5.59 -2.25 11.94
C TYR A 195 6.92 -2.22 12.68
N LEU A 196 8.02 -1.83 12.02
CA LEU A 196 9.33 -1.72 12.67
C LEU A 196 9.34 -0.63 13.74
N PHE A 197 8.65 0.48 13.51
CA PHE A 197 8.50 1.52 14.52
C PHE A 197 7.62 1.05 15.68
N GLY A 198 6.51 0.37 15.39
CA GLY A 198 5.65 -0.20 16.43
C GLY A 198 6.40 -1.20 17.31
N LEU A 199 7.27 -2.02 16.71
CA LEU A 199 8.09 -2.99 17.43
C LEU A 199 9.03 -2.28 18.42
N GLU A 200 9.67 -1.20 18.01
CA GLU A 200 10.55 -0.37 18.84
C GLU A 200 9.78 0.36 19.96
N VAL A 201 8.56 0.83 19.66
CA VAL A 201 7.66 1.45 20.64
C VAL A 201 7.26 0.43 21.72
N LEU A 202 6.83 -0.77 21.33
CA LEU A 202 6.36 -1.79 22.28
C LEU A 202 7.51 -2.49 23.01
N SER A 203 8.72 -2.53 22.45
CA SER A 203 9.86 -3.20 23.08
C SER A 203 10.45 -2.43 24.28
N ALA A 204 9.80 -1.35 24.70
CA ALA A 204 10.27 -0.40 25.71
C ALA A 204 11.67 0.15 25.38
N SER A 205 12.03 0.20 24.10
CA SER A 205 13.22 0.93 23.66
C SER A 205 13.06 2.44 23.88
N TYR A 206 11.81 2.88 24.10
CA TYR A 206 11.43 4.27 24.35
C TYR A 206 10.29 4.33 25.36
N GLU A 207 10.30 5.35 26.21
CA GLU A 207 9.26 5.59 27.21
C GLU A 207 8.15 6.46 26.59
N LEU A 208 7.05 5.84 26.17
CA LEU A 208 5.81 6.57 25.92
C LEU A 208 5.05 6.81 27.23
N PRO A 209 4.23 7.88 27.33
CA PRO A 209 3.28 8.01 28.41
C PRO A 209 2.46 6.73 28.60
N LYS A 210 2.30 6.32 29.85
CA LYS A 210 1.62 5.06 30.20
C LYS A 210 0.17 5.10 29.73
N GLY A 211 -0.30 3.99 29.16
CA GLY A 211 -1.70 3.82 28.76
C GLY A 211 -2.07 4.43 27.40
N ILE A 212 -1.14 5.01 26.65
CA ILE A 212 -1.40 5.38 25.25
C ILE A 212 -1.76 4.13 24.45
N ARG A 213 -2.86 4.19 23.69
CA ARG A 213 -3.23 3.11 22.76
C ARG A 213 -2.29 3.13 21.55
N ILE A 214 -1.88 1.97 21.07
CA ILE A 214 -1.01 1.84 19.91
C ILE A 214 -1.80 1.24 18.75
N LYS A 215 -1.84 1.92 17.62
CA LYS A 215 -2.54 1.45 16.43
C LYS A 215 -1.58 1.36 15.26
N VAL A 216 -1.47 0.20 14.61
CA VAL A 216 -0.63 0.01 13.41
C VAL A 216 -1.53 -0.33 12.24
N VAL A 217 -1.69 0.57 11.28
CA VAL A 217 -2.54 0.36 10.09
C VAL A 217 -1.71 0.44 8.83
N THR A 218 -1.65 -0.64 8.07
CA THR A 218 -0.81 -0.69 6.87
C THR A 218 -1.60 -1.15 5.65
N PHE A 219 -1.21 -0.64 4.49
CA PHE A 219 -1.89 -0.92 3.22
C PHE A 219 -0.87 -1.50 2.23
N GLY A 220 -1.05 -2.76 1.85
CA GLY A 220 -0.16 -3.41 0.87
C GLY A 220 1.27 -3.60 1.38
N ALA A 221 1.47 -3.74 2.68
CA ALA A 221 2.80 -3.90 3.26
C ALA A 221 3.45 -5.24 2.86
N PRO A 222 4.75 -5.25 2.49
CA PRO A 222 5.49 -6.49 2.30
C PRO A 222 5.76 -7.18 3.64
N ARG A 223 6.15 -8.46 3.60
CA ARG A 223 6.68 -9.15 4.78
C ARG A 223 8.02 -8.51 5.16
N SER A 224 8.25 -8.23 6.44
CA SER A 224 9.43 -7.48 6.89
C SER A 224 10.29 -8.21 7.92
N GLY A 225 9.79 -9.29 8.52
CA GLY A 225 10.48 -10.08 9.53
C GLY A 225 10.43 -11.58 9.25
N ASP A 226 11.30 -12.32 9.92
CA ASP A 226 11.18 -13.77 10.04
C ASP A 226 10.21 -14.18 11.15
N GLU A 227 10.01 -15.49 11.27
CA GLU A 227 9.07 -16.07 12.23
C GLU A 227 9.42 -15.75 13.70
N GLU A 228 10.70 -15.70 14.05
CA GLU A 228 11.15 -15.36 15.39
C GLU A 228 10.83 -13.89 15.72
N LEU A 229 11.06 -12.97 14.78
CA LEU A 229 10.73 -11.56 14.97
C LEU A 229 9.22 -11.31 15.04
N VAL A 230 8.43 -12.04 14.23
CA VAL A 230 6.96 -12.01 14.30
C VAL A 230 6.46 -12.57 15.63
N LYS A 231 7.06 -13.64 16.15
CA LYS A 231 6.74 -14.16 17.47
C LYS A 231 7.03 -13.13 18.55
N TYR A 232 8.17 -12.44 18.46
CA TYR A 232 8.53 -11.40 19.41
C TYR A 232 7.57 -10.20 19.38
N TRP A 233 7.18 -9.72 18.19
CA TRP A 233 6.09 -8.72 18.07
C TRP A 233 4.82 -9.15 18.80
N ASN A 234 4.41 -10.40 18.57
CA ASN A 234 3.22 -10.95 19.17
C ASN A 234 3.32 -10.99 20.71
N GLU A 235 4.47 -11.40 21.27
CA GLU A 235 4.72 -11.37 22.71
C GLU A 235 4.61 -9.95 23.29
N LEU A 236 5.15 -8.95 22.59
CA LEU A 236 5.06 -7.54 22.99
C LEU A 236 3.62 -7.01 22.98
N VAL A 237 2.87 -7.33 21.93
CA VAL A 237 1.44 -6.96 21.82
C VAL A 237 0.63 -7.57 22.98
N ASP A 238 0.82 -8.85 23.28
CA ASP A 238 0.11 -9.52 24.37
C ASP A 238 0.49 -8.93 25.73
N ALA A 239 1.78 -8.66 25.97
CA ALA A 239 2.24 -8.05 27.22
C ALA A 239 1.65 -6.65 27.43
N TYR A 240 1.58 -5.83 26.38
CA TYR A 240 0.98 -4.50 26.43
C TYR A 240 -0.53 -4.57 26.71
N ARG A 241 -1.24 -5.46 26.00
CA ARG A 241 -2.68 -5.69 26.20
C ARG A 241 -3.00 -6.25 27.58
N ALA A 242 -2.15 -7.14 28.11
CA ALA A 242 -2.32 -7.65 29.48
C ALA A 242 -2.19 -6.54 30.53
N THR A 243 -1.41 -5.49 30.25
CA THR A 243 -1.19 -4.37 31.16
C THR A 243 -2.26 -3.30 31.04
N TYR A 244 -2.65 -2.94 29.81
CA TYR A 244 -3.47 -1.75 29.53
C TYR A 244 -4.85 -2.07 28.93
N GLY A 245 -5.19 -3.35 28.74
CA GLY A 245 -6.47 -3.81 28.21
C GLY A 245 -6.39 -4.37 26.78
N PRO A 246 -7.39 -5.16 26.35
CA PRO A 246 -7.38 -5.87 25.07
C PRO A 246 -7.26 -4.94 23.85
N ASP A 247 -7.81 -3.73 23.94
CA ASP A 247 -7.81 -2.73 22.86
C ASP A 247 -6.60 -1.78 22.91
N ALA A 248 -5.67 -1.99 23.85
CA ALA A 248 -4.51 -1.12 24.02
C ALA A 248 -3.52 -1.19 22.85
N VAL A 249 -3.54 -2.28 22.08
CA VAL A 249 -2.86 -2.38 20.79
C VAL A 249 -3.82 -2.91 19.75
N VAL A 250 -3.87 -2.29 18.58
CA VAL A 250 -4.64 -2.76 17.41
C VAL A 250 -3.75 -2.72 16.17
N ASP A 251 -3.65 -3.83 15.45
CA ASP A 251 -2.88 -3.89 14.20
C ASP A 251 -3.73 -4.38 13.03
N TYR A 252 -3.89 -3.54 12.01
CA TYR A 252 -4.60 -3.84 10.77
C TYR A 252 -3.64 -3.85 9.59
N CYS A 253 -3.32 -5.05 9.09
CA CYS A 253 -2.56 -5.23 7.85
C CYS A 253 -3.51 -5.47 6.68
N VAL A 254 -3.77 -4.46 5.86
CA VAL A 254 -4.72 -4.53 4.74
C VAL A 254 -4.03 -5.01 3.47
N LYS A 255 -4.47 -6.15 2.94
CA LYS A 255 -4.03 -6.73 1.67
C LYS A 255 -5.05 -6.44 0.58
N GLY A 256 -4.61 -5.85 -0.53
CA GLY A 256 -5.48 -5.52 -1.66
C GLY A 256 -5.66 -6.69 -2.62
N HIS A 257 -6.84 -6.81 -3.22
CA HIS A 257 -7.09 -7.79 -4.27
C HIS A 257 -6.05 -7.65 -5.40
N ARG A 258 -5.37 -8.75 -5.75
CA ARG A 258 -4.32 -8.80 -6.80
C ARG A 258 -3.14 -7.85 -6.57
N ASP A 259 -2.97 -7.34 -5.37
CA ASP A 259 -1.70 -6.76 -4.98
C ASP A 259 -0.65 -7.87 -4.82
N GLY A 260 0.54 -7.64 -5.36
CA GLY A 260 1.68 -8.54 -5.24
C GLY A 260 2.60 -8.24 -4.06
N VAL A 261 2.54 -7.03 -3.49
CA VAL A 261 3.50 -6.59 -2.47
C VAL A 261 3.36 -7.37 -1.16
N PRO A 262 2.16 -7.69 -0.65
CA PRO A 262 2.02 -8.58 0.50
C PRO A 262 2.55 -10.00 0.27
N ALA A 263 2.75 -10.41 -0.98
CA ALA A 263 3.27 -11.73 -1.30
C ALA A 263 4.80 -11.82 -1.25
N ILE A 264 5.49 -10.71 -1.01
CA ILE A 264 6.96 -10.63 -0.98
C ILE A 264 7.49 -10.03 0.32
N PRO A 265 8.73 -10.38 0.74
CA PRO A 265 9.47 -11.55 0.30
C PRO A 265 8.69 -12.86 0.53
N PRO A 266 8.95 -13.93 -0.24
CA PRO A 266 8.19 -15.18 -0.12
C PRO A 266 8.43 -15.89 1.23
N THR A 267 7.43 -16.65 1.68
CA THR A 267 7.50 -17.44 2.92
C THR A 267 8.53 -18.57 2.87
N SER A 268 8.86 -19.07 1.68
CA SER A 268 9.94 -20.05 1.45
C SER A 268 11.32 -19.51 1.84
N PHE A 269 11.49 -18.18 1.84
CA PHE A 269 12.65 -17.50 2.38
C PHE A 269 12.44 -17.10 3.85
N GLY A 270 11.61 -17.79 4.62
CA GLY A 270 11.46 -17.58 6.06
C GLY A 270 10.80 -16.27 6.50
N TYR A 271 10.39 -15.39 5.58
CA TYR A 271 9.68 -14.17 5.91
C TYR A 271 8.22 -14.46 6.26
N ARG A 272 7.65 -13.68 7.19
CA ARG A 272 6.28 -13.82 7.71
C ARG A 272 5.61 -12.45 7.86
N HIS A 273 4.29 -12.44 7.90
CA HIS A 273 3.56 -11.22 8.28
C HIS A 273 3.51 -11.05 9.79
N PHE A 274 3.69 -9.82 10.26
CA PHE A 274 3.58 -9.46 11.68
C PHE A 274 2.16 -9.65 12.22
N CYS A 275 1.17 -9.12 11.48
CA CYS A 275 -0.23 -9.13 11.88
C CYS A 275 -0.79 -10.55 12.01
N ARG A 276 -1.42 -10.84 13.16
CA ARG A 276 -2.06 -12.13 13.42
C ARG A 276 -3.28 -12.35 12.54
N GLU A 277 -4.13 -11.34 12.44
CA GLU A 277 -5.40 -11.36 11.70
C GLU A 277 -5.44 -10.22 10.67
N PRO A 278 -4.73 -10.37 9.54
CA PRO A 278 -4.74 -9.36 8.49
C PRO A 278 -6.14 -9.15 7.91
N LEU A 279 -6.30 -8.07 7.17
CA LEU A 279 -7.54 -7.76 6.46
C LEU A 279 -7.35 -7.92 4.95
N PHE A 280 -8.41 -8.32 4.25
CA PHE A 280 -8.47 -8.36 2.80
C PHE A 280 -9.41 -7.26 2.29
N SER A 281 -8.95 -6.46 1.34
CA SER A 281 -9.74 -5.39 0.73
C SER A 281 -10.00 -5.64 -0.74
N TYR A 282 -11.26 -5.50 -1.15
CA TYR A 282 -11.68 -5.51 -2.54
C TYR A 282 -12.92 -4.64 -2.72
N ASP A 283 -12.86 -3.67 -3.64
CA ASP A 283 -14.02 -2.87 -4.04
C ASP A 283 -14.70 -2.14 -2.86
N GLY A 284 -13.89 -1.46 -2.03
CA GLY A 284 -14.37 -0.73 -0.85
C GLY A 284 -14.79 -1.61 0.33
N LYS A 285 -14.87 -2.93 0.11
CA LYS A 285 -15.22 -3.92 1.12
C LYS A 285 -13.97 -4.47 1.80
N VAL A 286 -14.07 -4.73 3.09
CA VAL A 286 -12.98 -5.27 3.92
C VAL A 286 -13.45 -6.51 4.68
N TYR A 287 -12.58 -7.52 4.75
CA TYR A 287 -12.84 -8.81 5.36
C TYR A 287 -11.68 -9.19 6.28
N ARG A 288 -11.94 -9.83 7.42
CA ARG A 288 -10.92 -10.43 8.28
C ARG A 288 -10.38 -11.69 7.61
N ILE A 289 -9.07 -11.84 7.62
CA ILE A 289 -8.38 -13.06 7.23
C ILE A 289 -8.12 -13.86 8.51
N PRO A 290 -8.58 -15.12 8.61
CA PRO A 290 -8.28 -15.96 9.77
C PRO A 290 -6.77 -16.10 9.98
N THR A 291 -6.35 -16.22 11.24
CA THR A 291 -4.92 -16.37 11.59
C THR A 291 -4.22 -17.49 10.81
N SER A 292 -4.89 -18.62 10.56
CA SER A 292 -4.33 -19.75 9.80
C SER A 292 -4.05 -19.41 8.33
N GLU A 293 -4.77 -18.44 7.78
CA GLU A 293 -4.70 -18.03 6.37
C GLU A 293 -3.85 -16.76 6.17
N ARG A 294 -3.25 -16.21 7.26
CA ARG A 294 -2.59 -14.90 7.26
C ARG A 294 -1.47 -14.75 6.24
N GLU A 295 -0.86 -15.83 5.77
CA GLU A 295 0.24 -15.77 4.80
C GLU A 295 -0.25 -15.72 3.34
N HIS A 296 -1.52 -16.00 3.09
CA HIS A 296 -2.13 -15.89 1.77
C HIS A 296 -2.41 -14.43 1.40
N ALA A 297 -2.40 -14.15 0.09
CA ALA A 297 -2.72 -12.82 -0.46
C ALA A 297 -3.82 -12.89 -1.53
N LEU A 298 -4.27 -14.09 -1.90
CA LEU A 298 -5.39 -14.29 -2.82
C LEU A 298 -6.49 -15.08 -2.13
N PHE A 299 -7.71 -14.57 -2.24
CA PHE A 299 -8.90 -15.16 -1.65
C PHE A 299 -10.04 -15.15 -2.66
N ASP A 300 -10.86 -16.20 -2.61
CA ASP A 300 -12.16 -16.18 -3.27
C ASP A 300 -13.17 -15.45 -2.38
N LEU A 301 -14.00 -14.65 -3.02
CA LEU A 301 -15.01 -13.81 -2.38
C LEU A 301 -16.40 -14.33 -2.75
N PRO A 302 -17.42 -14.07 -1.92
CA PRO A 302 -18.77 -14.49 -2.25
C PRO A 302 -19.20 -13.79 -3.56
N ARG A 303 -19.89 -14.53 -4.44
CA ARG A 303 -20.52 -13.91 -5.60
C ARG A 303 -21.51 -12.87 -5.10
N ALA A 304 -21.38 -11.65 -5.60
CA ALA A 304 -22.34 -10.61 -5.30
C ALA A 304 -23.65 -10.96 -6.00
N GLU A 305 -24.68 -11.29 -5.23
CA GLU A 305 -26.03 -11.53 -5.76
C GLU A 305 -26.69 -10.19 -6.19
N ASP A 306 -26.29 -9.06 -5.60
CA ASP A 306 -26.93 -7.75 -5.79
C ASP A 306 -25.98 -6.53 -5.99
N ASP A 307 -24.68 -6.70 -6.18
CA ASP A 307 -23.78 -5.54 -6.25
C ASP A 307 -23.69 -4.94 -7.66
N ALA A 308 -23.83 -3.60 -7.70
CA ALA A 308 -23.30 -2.78 -8.78
C ALA A 308 -21.86 -3.23 -9.09
N PRO A 309 -21.49 -3.32 -10.37
CA PRO A 309 -20.29 -4.06 -10.70
C PRO A 309 -19.06 -3.25 -10.23
N ALA A 310 -18.07 -3.94 -9.66
CA ALA A 310 -16.93 -3.33 -8.96
C ALA A 310 -16.31 -2.12 -9.67
N MET A 311 -15.93 -1.11 -8.89
CA MET A 311 -15.32 0.12 -9.39
C MET A 311 -13.91 -0.15 -9.93
N TYR A 312 -13.15 -1.01 -9.26
CA TYR A 312 -11.78 -1.39 -9.62
C TYR A 312 -11.59 -2.92 -9.69
N PRO A 313 -12.20 -3.62 -10.66
CA PRO A 313 -12.21 -5.08 -10.72
C PRO A 313 -10.84 -5.75 -10.94
N ARG A 314 -9.83 -5.02 -11.41
CA ARG A 314 -8.47 -5.57 -11.54
C ARG A 314 -7.66 -5.48 -10.25
N GLY A 315 -8.13 -4.72 -9.25
CA GLY A 315 -7.42 -4.43 -8.02
C GLY A 315 -5.97 -4.01 -8.28
N GLY A 316 -5.04 -4.37 -7.40
CA GLY A 316 -3.63 -4.04 -7.52
C GLY A 316 -3.18 -3.07 -6.43
N HIS A 317 -1.87 -2.85 -6.40
CA HIS A 317 -1.21 -2.13 -5.30
C HIS A 317 -1.65 -0.68 -5.12
N ASN A 318 -2.29 -0.04 -6.10
CA ASN A 318 -2.71 1.37 -5.97
C ASN A 318 -4.20 1.52 -5.63
N TYR A 319 -4.86 0.45 -5.16
CA TYR A 319 -6.31 0.41 -4.93
C TYR A 319 -6.64 -0.07 -3.52
N TYR A 320 -6.85 0.90 -2.63
CA TYR A 320 -7.22 0.70 -1.22
C TYR A 320 -8.33 1.69 -0.86
N ASN A 321 -9.11 1.39 0.18
CA ASN A 321 -10.15 2.30 0.72
C ASN A 321 -11.21 2.74 -0.32
N GLY A 322 -11.43 1.94 -1.37
CA GLY A 322 -12.30 2.32 -2.48
C GLY A 322 -11.76 3.47 -3.34
N ARG A 323 -10.52 3.91 -3.13
CA ARG A 323 -9.84 4.99 -3.85
C ARG A 323 -8.76 4.44 -4.79
N SER A 324 -8.32 5.32 -5.70
CA SER A 324 -7.16 5.07 -6.54
C SER A 324 -6.05 6.02 -6.12
N LEU A 325 -5.00 5.49 -5.49
CA LEU A 325 -3.82 6.27 -5.08
C LEU A 325 -3.20 6.99 -6.29
N GLU A 326 -3.22 6.35 -7.46
CA GLU A 326 -2.72 6.95 -8.69
C GLU A 326 -3.47 8.22 -9.10
N ASN A 327 -4.79 8.28 -8.91
CA ASN A 327 -5.57 9.46 -9.26
C ASN A 327 -5.18 10.65 -8.37
N VAL A 328 -5.01 10.40 -7.07
CA VAL A 328 -4.63 11.41 -6.07
C VAL A 328 -3.23 11.92 -6.36
N PHE A 329 -2.27 11.00 -6.52
CA PHE A 329 -0.89 11.34 -6.84
C PHE A 329 -0.78 12.13 -8.15
N ARG A 330 -1.52 11.73 -9.20
CA ARG A 330 -1.56 12.46 -10.48
C ARG A 330 -2.11 13.88 -10.32
N ARG A 331 -3.17 14.06 -9.51
CA ARG A 331 -3.74 15.38 -9.22
C ARG A 331 -2.74 16.25 -8.44
N LEU A 332 -2.04 15.68 -7.45
CA LEU A 332 -0.98 16.39 -6.73
C LEU A 332 0.18 16.79 -7.65
N GLN A 333 0.62 15.92 -8.58
CA GLN A 333 1.63 16.26 -9.58
C GLN A 333 1.17 17.34 -10.57
N PHE A 334 -0.13 17.45 -10.86
CA PHE A 334 -0.63 18.57 -11.65
C PHE A 334 -0.49 19.88 -10.88
N LEU A 335 -0.76 19.86 -9.57
CA LEU A 335 -0.61 21.03 -8.72
C LEU A 335 0.86 21.42 -8.56
N GLU A 336 1.75 20.49 -8.24
CA GLU A 336 3.21 20.70 -8.15
C GLU A 336 3.74 21.47 -9.38
N LYS A 337 3.46 20.97 -10.59
CA LYS A 337 3.88 21.61 -11.84
C LYS A 337 3.31 23.02 -12.06
N ILE A 338 2.13 23.30 -11.50
CA ILE A 338 1.50 24.62 -11.59
C ILE A 338 2.14 25.59 -10.60
N LEU A 339 2.52 25.10 -9.41
CA LEU A 339 3.19 25.88 -8.37
C LEU A 339 4.66 26.18 -8.74
N ASP A 340 5.35 25.25 -9.42
CA ASP A 340 6.72 25.47 -9.95
C ASP A 340 6.77 26.49 -11.11
N GLY A 341 5.62 26.83 -11.69
CA GLY A 341 5.52 27.83 -12.75
C GLY A 341 5.79 29.24 -12.21
N LYS A 342 6.73 29.97 -12.83
CA LYS A 342 7.14 31.36 -12.50
C LYS A 342 6.05 32.44 -12.52
N SER A 343 4.77 32.09 -12.65
CA SER A 343 3.65 33.03 -12.68
C SER A 343 2.87 32.97 -11.37
N ALA A 344 3.16 33.98 -10.53
CA ALA A 344 2.58 34.41 -9.26
C ALA A 344 1.36 33.65 -8.70
N ALA A 345 1.41 33.51 -7.36
CA ALA A 345 0.49 32.86 -6.43
C ALA A 345 -1.00 33.23 -6.53
N ASN A 346 -1.39 34.20 -7.37
CA ASN A 346 -2.78 34.64 -7.49
C ASN A 346 -3.41 33.92 -8.70
N ALA A 347 -4.36 33.01 -8.45
CA ALA A 347 -5.12 32.20 -9.43
C ALA A 347 -4.46 30.91 -9.96
N TRP A 348 -3.77 30.14 -9.11
CA TRP A 348 -3.37 28.77 -9.47
C TRP A 348 -4.58 27.81 -9.57
N GLU A 349 -5.62 28.04 -8.77
CA GLU A 349 -6.84 27.22 -8.70
C GLU A 349 -7.51 27.07 -10.08
N ASP A 350 -7.72 28.18 -10.78
CA ASP A 350 -8.29 28.19 -12.13
C ASP A 350 -7.44 27.40 -13.14
N ARG A 351 -6.10 27.52 -13.04
CA ARG A 351 -5.18 26.76 -13.90
C ARG A 351 -5.27 25.27 -13.60
N TYR A 352 -5.36 24.93 -12.32
CA TYR A 352 -5.51 23.57 -11.85
C TYR A 352 -6.84 22.96 -12.31
N LEU A 353 -7.96 23.67 -12.12
CA LEU A 353 -9.28 23.21 -12.58
C LEU A 353 -9.32 23.05 -14.10
N ARG A 354 -8.74 23.98 -14.89
CA ARG A 354 -8.62 23.81 -16.36
C ARG A 354 -7.82 22.55 -16.71
N ARG A 355 -6.75 22.25 -15.97
CA ARG A 355 -5.92 21.05 -16.17
C ARG A 355 -6.71 19.77 -15.88
N VAL A 356 -7.47 19.74 -14.78
CA VAL A 356 -8.35 18.62 -14.40
C VAL A 356 -9.44 18.42 -15.44
N HIS A 357 -10.17 19.47 -15.83
CA HIS A 357 -11.22 19.41 -16.85
C HIS A 357 -10.71 18.91 -18.19
N LYS A 358 -9.54 19.38 -18.63
CA LYS A 358 -8.89 18.88 -19.85
C LYS A 358 -8.56 17.39 -19.74
N TYR A 359 -8.06 16.94 -18.60
CA TYR A 359 -7.74 15.54 -18.36
C TYR A 359 -9.01 14.67 -18.36
N GLU A 360 -10.04 15.05 -17.61
CA GLU A 360 -11.31 14.32 -17.48
C GLU A 360 -12.11 14.33 -18.78
N GLY A 361 -12.14 15.45 -19.51
CA GLY A 361 -12.72 15.53 -20.85
C GLY A 361 -12.01 14.61 -21.86
N ALA A 362 -10.68 14.50 -21.78
CA ALA A 362 -9.93 13.54 -22.58
C ALA A 362 -10.22 12.08 -22.16
N VAL A 363 -10.53 11.79 -20.88
CA VAL A 363 -11.00 10.47 -20.43
C VAL A 363 -12.33 10.14 -21.11
N LYS A 364 -13.32 11.04 -21.00
CA LYS A 364 -14.66 10.87 -21.58
C LYS A 364 -14.63 10.70 -23.11
N THR A 365 -13.73 11.41 -23.80
CA THR A 365 -13.58 11.30 -25.26
C THR A 365 -13.00 9.94 -25.68
N VAL A 366 -12.00 9.43 -24.96
CA VAL A 366 -11.45 8.09 -25.25
C VAL A 366 -12.46 6.99 -24.93
N GLN A 367 -13.27 7.15 -23.88
CA GLN A 367 -14.39 6.26 -23.58
C GLN A 367 -15.38 6.21 -24.74
N ARG A 368 -15.89 7.36 -25.21
CA ARG A 368 -16.80 7.43 -26.36
C ARG A 368 -16.21 6.83 -27.64
N LYS A 369 -14.94 7.08 -27.94
CA LYS A 369 -14.26 6.48 -29.12
C LYS A 369 -14.18 4.96 -29.00
N SER A 370 -13.82 4.44 -27.83
CA SER A 370 -13.76 3.00 -27.58
C SER A 370 -15.15 2.33 -27.72
N GLU A 371 -16.20 3.00 -27.25
CA GLU A 371 -17.60 2.56 -27.39
C GLU A 371 -18.04 2.52 -28.86
N SER A 372 -17.69 3.55 -29.65
CA SER A 372 -18.04 3.61 -31.08
C SER A 372 -17.32 2.58 -31.95
N SER A 373 -16.14 2.10 -31.52
CA SER A 373 -15.32 1.12 -32.23
C SER A 373 -15.69 -0.35 -31.97
N ALA A 374 -16.54 -0.60 -30.97
CA ALA A 374 -17.00 -1.93 -30.61
C ALA A 374 -18.07 -2.43 -31.61
N ARG A 375 -17.67 -3.11 -32.68
CA ARG A 375 -18.62 -3.77 -33.59
C ARG A 375 -19.47 -4.80 -32.82
N PRO A 376 -20.79 -4.86 -33.02
CA PRO A 376 -21.58 -5.96 -32.49
C PRO A 376 -21.16 -7.25 -33.19
N LEU A 377 -20.74 -8.26 -32.41
CA LEU A 377 -20.62 -9.63 -32.89
C LEU A 377 -22.01 -10.06 -33.37
N ARG A 378 -22.19 -10.16 -34.69
CA ARG A 378 -23.36 -10.84 -35.26
C ARG A 378 -23.31 -12.28 -34.76
N ALA A 379 -24.37 -12.70 -34.08
CA ALA A 379 -24.59 -14.10 -33.75
C ALA A 379 -24.56 -14.90 -35.06
N ARG A 380 -23.51 -15.70 -35.26
CA ARG A 380 -23.53 -16.75 -36.28
C ARG A 380 -24.44 -17.83 -35.72
N ALA A 381 -25.60 -18.02 -36.35
CA ALA A 381 -26.46 -19.16 -36.08
C ALA A 381 -25.61 -20.43 -36.27
N VAL A 382 -25.53 -21.23 -35.20
CA VAL A 382 -24.92 -22.56 -35.25
C VAL A 382 -25.95 -23.45 -35.94
N SER A 383 -25.73 -23.77 -37.21
CA SER A 383 -26.38 -24.93 -37.84
C SER A 383 -25.61 -26.18 -37.41
N GLU A 384 -26.32 -27.12 -36.77
CA GLU A 384 -25.80 -28.46 -36.47
C GLU A 384 -25.29 -29.17 -37.73
N PRO A 385 -24.16 -29.90 -37.67
CA PRO A 385 -23.85 -30.90 -38.67
C PRO A 385 -24.28 -32.29 -38.20
N ALA A 386 -25.00 -32.97 -39.10
CA ALA A 386 -25.39 -34.37 -39.02
C ALA A 386 -24.20 -35.34 -39.19
N ASP A 387 -24.38 -36.53 -38.63
CA ASP A 387 -23.50 -37.71 -38.68
C ASP A 387 -22.92 -38.07 -40.06
N ARG A 388 -21.64 -38.46 -40.09
CA ARG A 388 -21.12 -39.74 -40.64
C ARG A 388 -19.60 -39.95 -40.39
N PRO A 389 -19.09 -41.19 -40.44
CA PRO A 389 -17.91 -41.62 -39.66
C PRO A 389 -16.59 -41.81 -40.44
N ALA A 390 -15.52 -41.83 -39.64
CA ALA A 390 -14.24 -42.56 -39.73
C ALA A 390 -13.29 -42.37 -40.94
N ALA A 391 -12.06 -41.92 -40.64
CA ALA A 391 -10.82 -42.56 -41.10
C ALA A 391 -9.65 -42.20 -40.16
N LEU A 392 -8.89 -43.22 -39.78
CA LEU A 392 -7.64 -43.17 -39.02
C LEU A 392 -6.54 -42.47 -39.83
N GLU A 393 -5.66 -41.73 -39.16
CA GLU A 393 -4.22 -41.78 -39.45
C GLU A 393 -3.39 -41.32 -38.24
N GLU A 394 -2.36 -42.12 -37.94
CA GLU A 394 -1.39 -41.95 -36.87
C GLU A 394 -0.41 -40.81 -37.19
N GLY A 395 0.15 -40.16 -36.16
CA GLY A 395 1.27 -39.24 -36.39
C GLY A 395 1.76 -38.48 -35.17
N GLY A 396 2.67 -39.11 -34.41
CA GLY A 396 3.91 -38.50 -33.95
C GLY A 396 3.86 -37.29 -33.01
N SER A 397 3.95 -37.59 -31.72
CA SER A 397 4.50 -36.71 -30.68
C SER A 397 5.88 -36.15 -31.04
N ASN A 398 6.10 -34.85 -30.81
CA ASN A 398 7.37 -34.33 -30.29
C ASN A 398 7.21 -32.92 -29.69
N VAL A 399 7.49 -32.84 -28.39
CA VAL A 399 7.66 -31.60 -27.63
C VAL A 399 9.14 -31.23 -27.71
N THR A 400 9.45 -30.03 -28.19
CA THR A 400 10.81 -29.48 -28.15
C THR A 400 10.86 -28.29 -27.19
N LEU A 401 11.55 -28.49 -26.07
CA LEU A 401 11.99 -27.45 -25.14
C LEU A 401 13.18 -26.70 -25.75
N VAL A 402 13.14 -25.37 -25.75
CA VAL A 402 14.29 -24.53 -26.11
C VAL A 402 14.84 -23.85 -24.85
N PRO A 403 16.12 -24.07 -24.47
CA PRO A 403 16.79 -23.30 -23.43
C PRO A 403 17.69 -22.21 -24.01
N GLY A 404 17.92 -21.16 -23.20
CA GLY A 404 19.14 -20.35 -23.28
C GLY A 404 18.98 -18.92 -23.76
N VAL A 405 19.00 -17.98 -22.81
CA VAL A 405 19.57 -16.64 -23.02
C VAL A 405 20.22 -16.18 -21.72
N THR A 406 21.56 -16.15 -21.71
CA THR A 406 22.41 -15.47 -20.73
C THR A 406 22.93 -14.17 -21.33
N PHE A 407 23.01 -13.11 -20.53
CA PHE A 407 23.67 -11.85 -20.91
C PHE A 407 24.58 -11.34 -19.77
N PRO A 408 25.63 -10.55 -20.09
CA PRO A 408 26.90 -10.57 -19.37
C PRO A 408 26.93 -9.69 -18.12
N CYS A 409 27.61 -10.21 -17.09
CA CYS A 409 28.00 -9.48 -15.89
C CYS A 409 29.15 -8.52 -16.24
N LYS A 410 28.89 -7.19 -16.19
CA LYS A 410 29.98 -6.20 -16.13
C LYS A 410 30.46 -6.10 -14.68
N GLN A 411 31.65 -6.62 -14.44
CA GLN A 411 32.44 -6.38 -13.23
C GLN A 411 32.70 -4.87 -13.08
N LEU A 412 32.31 -4.30 -11.94
CA LEU A 412 32.95 -3.12 -11.39
C LEU A 412 33.90 -3.62 -10.29
N SER A 413 35.18 -3.64 -10.63
CA SER A 413 36.27 -3.91 -9.70
C SER A 413 36.41 -2.75 -8.70
N ALA A 414 36.38 -3.11 -7.42
CA ALA A 414 36.90 -2.26 -6.36
C ALA A 414 38.43 -2.21 -6.48
N SER A 415 39.00 -1.01 -6.39
CA SER A 415 40.37 -0.83 -5.93
C SER A 415 40.31 -0.10 -4.60
N ALA A 416 40.60 -0.85 -3.53
CA ALA A 416 41.02 -0.32 -2.25
C ALA A 416 42.55 -0.34 -2.23
N GLY A 417 43.16 0.76 -1.79
CA GLY A 417 44.59 0.87 -1.50
C GLY A 417 44.79 1.58 -0.16
N CYS A 418 45.36 0.83 0.78
CA CYS A 418 45.87 1.13 2.14
C CYS A 418 46.47 2.55 2.36
N SER A 419 46.15 3.26 3.46
CA SER A 419 46.74 3.24 4.85
C SER A 419 47.94 4.21 5.00
N PRO A 420 48.48 4.53 6.20
CA PRO A 420 47.93 4.58 7.57
C PRO A 420 48.14 5.97 8.27
N ASP A 421 47.39 6.23 9.34
CA ASP A 421 47.85 6.69 10.67
C ASP A 421 46.66 6.87 11.63
#